data_AF-A0A933BNU2-F1
#
_entry.id   AF-A0A933BNU2-F1
#
_cell.length_a   1.000
_cell.length_b   1.000
_cell.length_c   1.000
_cell.angle_alpha   90.00
_cell.angle_beta   90.00
_cell.angle_gamma   90.00
#
_symmetry.space_group_name_H-M   'P 1'
#
loop_
_entity.id
_entity.type
_entity.pdbx_description
1 polymer ?
#
loop_
_entity_poly.entity_id
_entity_poly.type
_entity_poly.pdbx_seq_one_letter_code
_entity_poly.pdbx_strand_id
1 'polypeptide(L)'
;MISSYQVVPMRTFSGKILLRVPPEIHKELAREAFESGRSISQLCMEAILARKALKNYDPWRSVEKLWGKNRELDPAKLTTEIREAIQEARRAH
;
A
#
# COMPACT_ATOMS: atom_id res chain seq x y z
N MET A 1 25.21 -43.43 18.09
CA MET A 1 25.46 -42.42 17.03
C MET A 1 24.57 -41.23 17.31
N ILE A 2 25.14 -40.13 17.82
CA ILE A 2 24.39 -38.92 18.18
C ILE A 2 24.23 -38.10 16.89
N SER A 3 22.98 -37.93 16.46
CA SER A 3 22.60 -37.13 15.29
C SER A 3 22.94 -35.66 15.55
N SER A 4 23.94 -35.14 14.84
CA SER A 4 24.33 -33.74 14.87
C SER A 4 23.28 -32.90 14.15
N TYR A 5 22.35 -32.32 14.90
CA TYR A 5 21.53 -31.22 14.41
C TYR A 5 22.46 -30.05 14.07
N GLN A 6 22.71 -29.83 12.78
CA GLN A 6 23.36 -28.61 12.32
C GLN A 6 22.44 -27.43 12.61
N VAL A 7 22.72 -26.70 13.69
CA VAL A 7 22.12 -25.41 13.96
C VAL A 7 22.65 -24.46 12.89
N VAL A 8 21.85 -24.17 11.86
CA VAL A 8 22.19 -23.15 10.88
C VAL A 8 22.27 -21.82 11.64
N PRO A 9 23.44 -21.16 11.73
CA PRO A 9 23.55 -19.92 12.47
C PRO A 9 22.60 -18.89 11.85
N MET A 10 21.70 -18.33 12.66
CA MET A 10 20.88 -17.20 12.25
C MET A 10 21.82 -16.07 11.83
N ARG A 11 21.84 -15.75 10.53
CA ARG A 11 22.57 -14.59 10.04
C ARG A 11 21.95 -13.36 10.68
N THR A 12 22.72 -12.63 11.47
CA THR A 12 22.36 -11.30 11.95
C THR A 12 22.34 -10.36 10.75
N PHE A 13 21.15 -9.90 10.35
CA PHE A 13 21.00 -8.94 9.26
C PHE A 13 21.33 -7.55 9.79
N SER A 14 22.36 -6.91 9.24
CA SER A 14 22.82 -5.57 9.66
C SER A 14 21.90 -4.42 9.24
N GLY A 15 20.83 -4.70 8.49
CA GLY A 15 19.91 -3.70 7.94
C GLY A 15 20.48 -2.86 6.79
N LYS A 16 21.75 -3.09 6.40
CA LYS A 16 22.41 -2.36 5.30
C LYS A 16 22.29 -3.14 4.00
N ILE A 17 21.97 -2.44 2.91
CA ILE A 17 21.87 -3.02 1.57
C ILE A 17 22.80 -2.24 0.64
N LEU A 18 23.64 -2.95 -0.10
CA LEU A 18 24.38 -2.40 -1.23
C LEU A 18 23.66 -2.81 -2.51
N LEU A 19 23.28 -1.83 -3.33
CA LEU A 19 22.59 -2.06 -4.60
C LEU A 19 23.39 -1.40 -5.73
N ARG A 20 23.58 -2.12 -6.83
CA ARG A 20 24.05 -1.53 -8.09
C ARG A 20 22.84 -1.20 -8.95
N VAL A 21 22.76 0.04 -9.40
CA VAL A 21 21.65 0.54 -10.22
C VAL A 21 22.20 1.27 -11.44
N PRO A 22 21.44 1.31 -12.55
CA PRO A 22 21.77 2.17 -13.68
C PRO A 22 21.89 3.65 -13.25
N PRO A 23 22.80 4.43 -13.86
CA PRO A 23 22.99 5.85 -13.53
C PRO A 23 21.71 6.68 -13.65
N GLU A 24 20.86 6.36 -14.61
CA GLU A 24 19.60 7.06 -14.89
C GLU A 24 18.65 6.92 -13.71
N ILE A 25 18.48 5.68 -13.22
CA ILE A 25 17.64 5.37 -12.06
C ILE A 25 18.21 6.01 -10.79
N HIS A 26 19.53 5.99 -10.61
CA HIS A 26 20.15 6.65 -9.46
C HIS A 26 19.88 8.16 -9.46
N LYS A 27 19.96 8.80 -10.63
CA LYS A 27 19.69 10.24 -10.79
C LYS A 27 18.24 10.57 -10.48
N GLU A 28 17.29 9.79 -10.99
CA GLU A 28 15.87 9.99 -10.73
C GLU A 28 15.55 9.83 -9.24
N LEU A 29 16.06 8.77 -8.61
CA LEU A 29 15.86 8.51 -7.19
C LEU A 29 16.48 9.60 -6.30
N ALA A 30 17.66 10.10 -6.66
CA ALA A 30 18.31 11.19 -5.95
C ALA A 30 17.52 12.50 -6.07
N ARG A 31 16.98 12.79 -7.26
CA ARG A 31 16.10 13.96 -7.49
C ARG A 31 14.83 13.85 -6.64
N GLU A 32 14.15 12.72 -6.67
CA GLU A 32 12.91 12.52 -5.89
C GLU A 32 13.18 12.63 -4.39
N ALA A 33 14.29 12.07 -3.90
CA ALA A 33 14.72 12.20 -2.51
C ALA A 33 14.91 13.68 -2.12
N PHE A 34 15.57 14.46 -2.98
CA PHE A 34 15.77 15.89 -2.77
C PHE A 34 14.46 16.69 -2.77
N GLU A 35 13.61 16.49 -3.78
CA GLU A 35 12.35 17.22 -3.94
C GLU A 35 11.35 16.91 -2.82
N SER A 36 11.33 15.66 -2.35
CA SER A 36 10.42 15.23 -1.27
C SER A 36 10.97 15.46 0.14
N GLY A 37 12.22 15.91 0.28
CA GLY A 37 12.89 16.05 1.57
C GLY A 37 13.10 14.71 2.31
N ARG A 38 13.18 13.60 1.57
CA ARG A 38 13.32 12.24 2.10
C ARG A 38 14.69 11.66 1.80
N SER A 39 15.09 10.64 2.55
CA SER A 39 16.31 9.89 2.22
C SER A 39 16.05 8.86 1.13
N ILE A 40 17.07 8.56 0.32
CA ILE A 40 17.03 7.47 -0.67
C ILE A 40 16.64 6.13 0.00
N SER A 41 17.18 5.86 1.19
CA SER A 41 16.86 4.65 1.97
C SER A 41 15.38 4.57 2.32
N GLN A 42 14.75 5.70 2.65
CA GLN A 42 13.33 5.77 2.96
C GLN A 42 12.48 5.46 1.72
N LEU A 43 12.80 6.08 0.57
CA LEU A 43 12.11 5.79 -0.70
C LEU A 43 12.24 4.32 -1.10
N CYS A 44 13.44 3.74 -0.98
CA CYS A 44 13.66 2.31 -1.21
C CYS A 44 12.83 1.42 -0.27
N MET A 45 12.75 1.77 1.01
CA MET A 45 11.94 1.04 1.99
C MET A 45 10.45 1.10 1.64
N GLU A 46 9.94 2.29 1.33
CA GLU A 46 8.55 2.50 0.90
C GLU A 46 8.23 1.69 -0.36
N ALA A 47 9.11 1.70 -1.36
CA ALA A 47 8.94 0.91 -2.58
C ALA A 47 8.87 -0.60 -2.29
N ILE A 48 9.70 -1.11 -1.38
CA ILE A 48 9.69 -2.53 -0.97
C ILE A 48 8.38 -2.87 -0.22
N LEU A 49 7.94 -1.99 0.68
CA LEU A 49 6.69 -2.17 1.42
C LEU A 49 5.47 -2.13 0.49
N ALA A 50 5.44 -1.17 -0.44
CA ALA A 50 4.40 -1.07 -1.46
C ALA A 50 4.37 -2.35 -2.31
N ARG A 51 5.53 -2.84 -2.78
CA ARG A 51 5.60 -4.11 -3.52
C ARG A 51 5.08 -5.30 -2.70
N LYS A 52 5.37 -5.36 -1.39
CA LYS A 52 4.87 -6.43 -0.51
C LYS A 52 3.36 -6.35 -0.32
N ALA A 53 2.82 -5.16 -0.09
CA ALA A 53 1.38 -4.94 0.06
C ALA A 53 0.64 -5.29 -1.23
N LEU A 54 1.19 -4.89 -2.37
CA LEU A 54 0.59 -5.12 -3.69
C LEU A 54 0.74 -6.56 -4.19
N LYS A 55 1.69 -7.35 -3.67
CA LYS A 55 1.92 -8.73 -4.11
C LYS A 55 0.67 -9.61 -4.04
N ASN A 56 -0.18 -9.39 -3.05
CA ASN A 56 -1.44 -10.13 -2.85
C ASN A 56 -2.67 -9.22 -3.02
N TYR A 57 -2.47 -8.01 -3.55
CA TYR A 57 -3.56 -7.07 -3.77
C TYR A 57 -4.23 -7.38 -5.10
N ASP A 58 -5.45 -7.89 -5.02
CA ASP A 58 -6.34 -7.96 -6.16
C ASP A 58 -7.27 -6.74 -6.11
N PRO A 59 -7.09 -5.73 -6.98
CA PRO A 59 -7.94 -4.54 -7.00
C PRO A 59 -9.40 -4.88 -7.29
N TRP A 60 -9.66 -5.95 -8.06
CA TRP A 60 -11.01 -6.35 -8.44
C TRP A 60 -11.78 -6.95 -7.28
N ARG A 61 -11.10 -7.61 -6.34
CA ARG A 61 -11.70 -8.15 -5.11
C ARG A 61 -12.36 -7.07 -4.25
N SER A 62 -11.75 -5.88 -4.19
CA SER A 62 -12.32 -4.71 -3.51
C SER A 62 -13.54 -4.17 -4.24
N VAL A 63 -13.49 -4.11 -5.57
CA VAL A 63 -14.61 -3.67 -6.42
C VAL A 63 -15.78 -4.64 -6.32
N GLU A 64 -15.55 -5.94 -6.40
CA GLU A 64 -16.57 -6.99 -6.25
C GLU A 64 -17.27 -6.91 -4.89
N LYS A 65 -16.50 -6.68 -3.82
CA LYS A 65 -17.07 -6.52 -2.47
C LYS A 65 -17.99 -5.30 -2.38
N LEU A 66 -17.62 -4.19 -3.02
CA LEU A 66 -18.45 -2.98 -3.07
C LEU A 66 -19.70 -3.19 -3.93
N TRP A 67 -19.55 -3.86 -5.08
CA TRP A 67 -20.67 -4.21 -5.95
C TRP A 67 -21.67 -5.16 -5.28
N GLY A 68 -21.19 -6.17 -4.54
CA GLY A 68 -22.05 -7.06 -3.77
C GLY A 68 -22.89 -6.30 -2.74
N LYS A 69 -22.26 -5.39 -1.98
CA LYS A 69 -22.97 -4.51 -1.05
C LYS A 69 -23.98 -3.59 -1.74
N ASN A 70 -23.62 -3.02 -2.89
CA ASN A 70 -24.52 -2.13 -3.63
C ASN A 70 -25.71 -2.87 -4.25
N ARG A 71 -25.58 -4.16 -4.53
CA ARG A 71 -26.67 -5.00 -5.06
C ARG A 71 -27.80 -5.22 -4.04
N GLU A 72 -27.49 -5.14 -2.75
CA GLU A 72 -28.46 -5.28 -1.66
C GLU A 72 -29.17 -3.96 -1.31
N LEU A 73 -28.73 -2.84 -1.88
CA LEU A 73 -29.34 -1.54 -1.65
C LEU A 73 -30.57 -1.37 -2.55
N ASP A 74 -31.70 -1.01 -1.95
CA ASP A 74 -32.88 -0.54 -2.67
C ASP A 74 -32.60 0.87 -3.25
N PRO A 75 -32.62 1.03 -4.59
CA PRO A 75 -32.36 2.31 -5.22
C PRO A 75 -33.33 3.42 -4.77
N ALA A 76 -34.59 3.08 -4.51
CA ALA A 76 -35.59 4.07 -4.10
C ALA A 76 -35.31 4.60 -2.69
N LYS A 77 -34.93 3.70 -1.77
CA LYS A 77 -34.55 4.06 -0.41
C LYS A 77 -33.27 4.89 -0.39
N LEU A 78 -32.24 4.48 -1.14
CA LEU A 78 -30.98 5.21 -1.27
C LEU A 78 -31.20 6.64 -1.80
N THR A 79 -32.06 6.80 -2.82
CA THR A 79 -32.37 8.11 -3.39
C THR A 79 -33.04 9.03 -2.36
N THR A 80 -33.88 8.45 -1.51
CA THR A 80 -34.56 9.18 -0.43
C THR A 80 -33.56 9.62 0.65
N GLU A 81 -32.70 8.70 1.11
CA GLU A 81 -31.65 8.99 2.11
C GLU A 81 -30.66 10.07 1.61
N ILE A 82 -30.23 10.01 0.34
CA ILE A 82 -29.37 11.03 -0.27
C ILE A 82 -30.07 12.40 -0.27
N ARG A 83 -31.37 12.43 -0.60
CA ARG A 83 -32.14 13.67 -0.65
C ARG A 83 -32.29 14.29 0.73
N GLU A 84 -32.52 13.48 1.76
CA GLU A 84 -32.59 13.92 3.16
C GLU A 84 -31.23 14.46 3.64
N ALA A 85 -30.14 13.74 3.38
CA ALA A 85 -28.79 14.17 3.73
C ALA A 85 -28.41 15.51 3.07
N ILE A 86 -28.78 15.70 1.79
CA ILE A 86 -28.57 16.98 1.09
C ILE A 86 -29.40 18.11 1.71
N GLN A 87 -30.64 17.84 2.13
CA GLN A 87 -31.47 18.84 2.80
C GLN A 87 -30.92 19.22 4.17
N GLU A 88 -30.43 18.24 4.93
CA GLU A 88 -29.82 18.47 6.23
C GLU A 88 -28.54 19.30 6.12
N ALA A 89 -27.65 18.96 5.18
CA ALA A 89 -26.44 19.73 4.90
C ALA A 89 -26.74 21.18 4.48
N ARG A 90 -27.86 21.42 3.77
CA ARG A 90 -28.32 22.77 3.39
C ARG A 90 -28.94 23.56 4.54
N ARG A 91 -29.46 22.88 5.57
CA ARG A 91 -30.03 23.53 6.78
C ARG A 91 -28.97 23.84 7.82
N ALA A 92 -27.88 23.09 7.84
CA ALA A 92 -26.73 23.30 8.70
C ALA A 92 -25.80 24.44 8.22
N HIS A 93 -26.07 25.00 7.04
CA HIS A 93 -25.32 26.09 6.42
C HIS A 93 -26.13 27.38 6.41
#